data_AF-A0A4Z2ICV3-F1
#
_entry.id   AF-A0A4Z2ICV3-F1
#
_cell.length_a   1.000
_cell.length_b   1.000
_cell.length_c   1.000
_cell.angle_alpha   90.00
_cell.angle_beta   90.00
_cell.angle_gamma   90.00
#
_symmetry.space_group_name_H-M   'P 1'
#
loop_
_entity.id
_entity.type
_entity.pdbx_description
1 polymer ?
#
loop_
_entity_poly.entity_id
_entity_poly.type
_entity_poly.pdbx_seq_one_letter_code
_entity_poly.pdbx_strand_id
1 'polypeptide(L)'
;MVGDPGLGKSQMLQAVCNLASRGIYVCGNSTSTAGLTVSLSRDAGTGDFSLEAGALVLADQGLCCIDEFDKLGSQQQALLEAMEQQSLDVSAQTVPVS
;
A
#
# COMPACT_ATOMS: atom_id res chain seq x y z
N MET A 1 -0.08 -13.95 -7.60
CA MET A 1 0.22 -15.08 -8.51
C MET A 1 1.35 -15.90 -7.92
N VAL A 2 1.19 -17.21 -7.76
CA VAL A 2 2.26 -18.10 -7.27
C VAL A 2 2.77 -18.93 -8.45
N GLY A 3 4.09 -19.08 -8.56
CA GLY A 3 4.74 -19.84 -9.64
C GLY A 3 6.24 -19.83 -9.44
N ASP A 4 7.00 -20.44 -10.34
CA ASP A 4 8.46 -20.45 -10.24
C ASP A 4 9.05 -19.03 -10.42
N PRO A 5 10.21 -18.72 -9.80
CA PRO A 5 10.95 -17.51 -10.11
C PRO A 5 11.35 -17.49 -11.59
N GLY A 6 11.37 -16.31 -12.21
CA GLY A 6 11.73 -16.15 -13.62
C GLY A 6 10.59 -16.30 -14.64
N LEU A 7 9.36 -16.60 -14.20
CA LEU A 7 8.17 -16.66 -15.08
C LEU A 7 7.55 -15.30 -15.44
N GLY A 8 8.25 -14.18 -15.17
CA GLY A 8 7.78 -12.84 -15.51
C GLY A 8 6.54 -12.36 -14.73
N LYS A 9 6.21 -12.95 -13.58
CA LYS A 9 5.03 -12.59 -12.76
C LYS A 9 5.01 -11.11 -12.38
N SER A 10 6.14 -10.57 -11.93
CA SER A 10 6.29 -9.14 -11.61
C SER A 10 6.05 -8.26 -12.83
N GLN A 11 6.59 -8.65 -13.99
CA GLN A 11 6.37 -7.92 -15.25
C GLN A 11 4.89 -7.94 -15.68
N MET A 12 4.20 -9.06 -15.46
CA MET A 12 2.77 -9.15 -15.73
C MET A 12 1.95 -8.27 -14.79
N LEU A 13 2.23 -8.32 -13.49
CA LEU A 13 1.62 -7.43 -12.49
C LEU A 13 1.81 -5.96 -12.87
N GLN A 14 3.04 -5.56 -13.21
CA GLN A 14 3.35 -4.20 -13.62
C GLN A 14 2.67 -3.80 -14.94
N ALA A 15 2.57 -4.72 -15.91
CA ALA A 15 1.86 -4.45 -17.16
C ALA A 15 0.35 -4.24 -16.94
N VAL A 16 -0.29 -5.06 -16.09
CA VAL A 16 -1.71 -4.89 -15.72
C VAL A 16 -1.91 -3.59 -14.95
N CYS A 17 -1.02 -3.29 -14.02
CA CYS A 17 -1.02 -2.04 -13.26
C CYS A 17 -0.97 -0.82 -14.20
N ASN A 18 -0.04 -0.81 -15.16
CA ASN A 18 0.10 0.29 -16.11
C ASN A 18 -1.11 0.45 -17.06
N LEU A 19 -1.91 -0.61 -17.25
CA LEU A 19 -3.11 -0.56 -18.06
C LEU A 19 -4.32 -0.03 -17.28
N ALA A 20 -4.30 -0.14 -15.94
CA ALA A 20 -5.36 0.37 -15.09
C ALA A 20 -5.28 1.89 -14.95
N SER A 21 -6.43 2.58 -15.02
CA SER A 21 -6.52 4.04 -14.88
C SER A 21 -6.06 4.57 -13.52
N ARG A 22 -6.02 3.70 -12.51
CA ARG A 22 -5.50 3.96 -11.15
C ARG A 22 -4.71 2.73 -10.67
N GLY A 23 -3.74 2.32 -11.49
CA GLY A 23 -2.83 1.25 -11.15
C GLY A 23 -1.72 1.73 -10.22
N ILE A 24 -1.66 1.19 -9.01
CA ILE A 24 -0.52 1.40 -8.11
C ILE A 24 0.22 0.07 -7.93
N TYR A 25 1.52 0.08 -8.21
CA TYR A 25 2.40 -1.07 -7.99
C TYR A 25 3.16 -0.88 -6.68
N VAL A 26 3.16 -1.92 -5.85
CA VAL A 26 3.80 -1.93 -4.54
C VAL A 26 4.61 -3.21 -4.39
N CYS A 27 5.85 -3.08 -3.93
CA CYS A 27 6.68 -4.23 -3.59
C CYS A 27 6.71 -4.42 -2.08
N GLY A 28 6.36 -5.61 -1.58
CA GLY A 28 6.28 -5.90 -0.16
C GLY A 28 7.57 -5.66 0.61
N ASN A 29 8.73 -5.79 -0.04
CA ASN A 29 10.03 -5.54 0.58
C ASN A 29 10.36 -4.04 0.79
N SER A 30 9.82 -3.15 -0.04
CA SER A 30 10.08 -1.69 0.04
C SER A 30 8.97 -0.93 0.76
N THR A 31 7.99 -1.63 1.31
CA THR A 31 6.73 -1.04 1.75
C THR A 31 6.55 -1.11 3.25
N SER A 32 6.03 -0.01 3.80
CA SER A 32 5.64 0.11 5.20
C SER A 32 4.12 0.16 5.33
N THR A 33 3.60 -0.11 6.53
CA THR A 33 2.17 0.02 6.82
C THR A 33 1.65 1.40 6.46
N ALA A 34 2.39 2.46 6.85
CA ALA A 34 2.05 3.85 6.52
C ALA A 34 2.03 4.13 5.01
N GLY A 35 2.95 3.52 4.24
CA GLY A 35 2.99 3.65 2.78
C GLY A 35 1.89 2.87 2.06
N LEU A 36 1.29 1.87 2.69
CA LEU A 36 0.11 1.14 2.18
C LEU A 36 -1.19 1.85 2.51
N THR A 37 -1.35 2.26 3.77
CA THR A 37 -2.62 2.77 4.31
C THR A 37 -2.65 4.31 4.27
N VAL A 38 -2.67 4.97 5.42
CA VAL A 38 -2.66 6.42 5.56
C VAL A 38 -1.73 6.75 6.70
N SER A 39 -0.86 7.72 6.49
CA SER A 39 0.02 8.25 7.53
C SER A 39 -0.51 9.61 8.01
N LEU A 40 -0.37 9.88 9.31
CA LEU A 40 -0.60 11.21 9.87
C LEU A 40 0.78 11.81 10.16
N SER A 41 1.09 12.91 9.49
CA SER A 41 2.30 13.67 9.75
C SER A 41 1.94 15.01 10.41
N ARG A 42 2.77 15.46 11.35
CA ARG A 42 2.58 16.75 12.00
C ARG A 42 3.62 17.71 11.48
N ASP A 43 3.19 18.83 10.93
CA ASP A 43 4.10 19.87 10.49
C ASP A 43 4.72 20.57 11.72
N ALA A 44 6.05 20.61 11.77
CA ALA A 44 6.79 21.21 12.87
C ALA A 44 6.71 22.76 12.87
N GLY A 45 6.40 23.36 11.72
CA GLY A 45 6.28 24.83 11.58
C GLY A 45 4.93 25.38 12.03
N THR A 46 3.85 24.78 11.57
CA THR A 46 2.46 25.22 11.87
C THR A 46 1.84 24.49 13.06
N GLY A 47 2.34 23.29 13.39
CA GLY A 47 1.74 22.42 14.39
C GLY A 47 0.52 21.64 13.90
N ASP A 48 0.13 21.82 12.64
CA ASP A 48 -1.02 21.19 12.00
C ASP A 48 -0.74 19.73 11.63
N PHE A 49 -1.81 18.94 11.56
CA PHE A 49 -1.76 17.56 11.11
C PHE A 49 -2.12 17.46 9.64
N SER A 50 -1.26 16.82 8.85
CA SER A 50 -1.52 16.46 7.46
C SER A 50 -1.67 14.96 7.32
N LEU A 51 -2.60 14.54 6.45
CA LEU A 51 -2.84 13.16 6.11
C LEU A 51 -2.14 12.84 4.79
N GLU A 52 -1.32 11.80 4.80
CA GLU A 52 -0.65 11.30 3.60
C GLU A 52 -1.33 10.00 3.17
N ALA A 53 -1.89 10.01 1.95
CA ALA A 53 -2.54 8.84 1.38
C ALA A 53 -1.48 7.83 0.89
N GLY A 54 -1.55 6.61 1.39
CA GLY A 54 -0.74 5.49 0.94
C GLY A 54 -1.31 4.81 -0.31
N ALA A 55 -0.61 3.78 -0.76
CA ALA A 55 -0.85 3.11 -2.03
C ALA A 55 -2.27 2.56 -2.21
N LEU A 56 -2.89 2.00 -1.17
CA LEU A 56 -4.26 1.48 -1.26
C LEU A 56 -5.30 2.58 -1.41
N VAL A 57 -5.10 3.71 -0.75
CA VAL A 57 -6.00 4.87 -0.85
C VAL A 57 -5.85 5.54 -2.23
N LEU A 58 -4.62 5.65 -2.73
CA LEU A 58 -4.35 6.18 -4.07
C LEU A 58 -4.91 5.27 -5.18
N ALA A 59 -4.95 3.96 -4.93
CA ALA A 59 -5.54 2.97 -5.82
C ALA A 59 -7.06 2.80 -5.65
N ASP A 60 -7.75 3.69 -4.91
CA ASP A 60 -9.20 3.61 -4.72
C ASP A 60 -9.94 3.58 -6.06
N GLN A 61 -10.91 2.66 -6.18
CA GLN A 61 -11.65 2.33 -7.40
C GLN A 61 -10.75 1.91 -8.59
N GLY A 62 -9.51 1.52 -8.30
CA GLY A 62 -8.48 1.14 -9.26
C GLY A 62 -7.94 -0.26 -9.02
N LEU A 63 -6.64 -0.42 -9.24
CA LEU A 63 -5.96 -1.71 -9.13
C LEU A 63 -4.65 -1.53 -8.35
N CYS A 64 -4.60 -2.09 -7.13
CA CYS A 64 -3.39 -2.13 -6.33
C CYS A 64 -2.67 -3.47 -6.56
N CYS A 65 -1.55 -3.43 -7.26
CA CYS A 65 -0.71 -4.58 -7.56
C CYS A 65 0.37 -4.73 -6.48
N ILE A 66 0.24 -5.75 -5.65
CA ILE A 66 1.24 -6.06 -4.62
C ILE A 66 2.10 -7.24 -5.09
N ASP A 67 3.40 -7.00 -5.23
CA ASP A 67 4.41 -8.03 -5.44
C ASP A 67 5.10 -8.40 -4.12
N GLU A 68 5.70 -9.59 -4.08
CA GLU A 68 6.36 -10.14 -2.88
C GLU A 68 5.45 -10.07 -1.63
N PHE A 69 4.20 -10.49 -1.79
CA PHE A 69 3.20 -10.43 -0.74
C PHE A 69 3.62 -11.15 0.56
N ASP A 70 4.43 -12.20 0.44
CA ASP A 70 5.01 -12.94 1.56
C ASP A 70 5.97 -12.10 2.41
N LYS A 71 6.50 -10.99 1.87
CA LYS A 71 7.43 -10.09 2.55
C LYS A 71 6.75 -9.00 3.39
N LEU A 72 5.43 -8.82 3.27
CA LEU A 72 4.68 -7.79 3.99
C LEU A 72 4.61 -7.99 5.51
N GLY A 73 4.84 -9.20 6.01
CA GLY A 73 4.84 -9.48 7.45
C GLY A 73 3.55 -9.06 8.15
N SER A 74 3.62 -8.09 9.08
CA SER A 74 2.47 -7.60 9.85
C SER A 74 1.46 -6.78 9.04
N GLN A 75 1.86 -6.22 7.89
CA GLN A 75 0.98 -5.43 7.02
C GLN A 75 -0.04 -6.30 6.29
N GLN A 76 0.29 -7.58 6.09
CA GLN A 76 -0.60 -8.55 5.49
C GLN A 76 -1.93 -8.65 6.23
N GLN A 77 -1.90 -8.63 7.58
CA GLN A 77 -3.11 -8.72 8.39
C GLN A 77 -4.03 -7.52 8.16
N ALA A 78 -3.49 -6.30 8.17
CA ALA A 78 -4.24 -5.08 7.90
C ALA A 78 -4.84 -5.09 6.48
N LEU A 79 -4.12 -5.63 5.49
CA LEU A 79 -4.66 -5.77 4.14
C LEU A 79 -5.81 -6.77 4.08
N LEU A 80 -5.70 -7.92 4.76
CA LEU A 80 -6.75 -8.93 4.78
C LEU A 80 -8.04 -8.38 5.42
N GLU A 81 -7.91 -7.65 6.52
CA GLU A 81 -9.03 -6.96 7.17
C GLU A 81 -9.64 -5.90 6.26
N ALA A 82 -8.81 -5.12 5.56
CA ALA A 82 -9.30 -4.12 4.61
C ALA A 82 -10.03 -4.75 3.41
N MET A 83 -9.57 -5.91 2.94
CA MET A 83 -10.23 -6.68 1.89
C MET A 83 -11.55 -7.30 2.38
N GLU A 84 -11.60 -7.76 3.63
CA GLU A 84 -12.80 -8.34 4.25
C GLU A 84 -13.88 -7.29 4.47
N GLN A 85 -13.51 -6.11 4.97
CA GLN A 85 -14.45 -5.01 5.23
C GLN A 85 -14.72 -4.14 3.99
N GLN A 86 -13.97 -4.36 2.90
CA GLN A 86 -13.94 -3.46 1.73
C GLN A 86 -13.75 -1.98 2.13
N SER A 87 -12.98 -1.76 3.19
CA SER A 87 -12.80 -0.45 3.82
C SER A 87 -11.43 -0.40 4.46
N LEU A 88 -10.69 0.69 4.26
CA LEU A 88 -9.41 0.92 4.91
C LEU A 88 -9.67 1.71 6.18
N ASP A 89 -9.43 1.09 7.34
CA ASP A 89 -9.57 1.80 8.60
C ASP A 89 -8.33 2.67 8.84
N VAL A 90 -8.56 3.96 9.07
CA VAL A 90 -7.52 4.98 9.28
C VAL A 90 -7.05 4.92 10.73
N SER A 91 -6.66 3.73 11.19
CA SER A 91 -5.99 3.53 12.47
C SER A 91 -4.58 4.10 12.36
N ALA A 92 -4.51 5.43 12.45
CA ALA A 92 -3.36 6.27 12.17
C ALA A 92 -2.12 5.76 12.90
N GLN A 93 -1.18 5.19 12.15
CA GLN A 93 0.19 5.05 12.62
C GLN A 93 0.83 6.44 12.50
N THR A 94 0.63 7.27 13.53
CA THR A 94 1.25 8.59 13.66
C THR A 94 2.75 8.42 13.51
N VAL A 95 3.33 8.99 12.46
CA VAL A 95 4.78 8.95 12.28
C VAL A 95 5.37 9.96 13.27
N PRO A 96 6.11 9.55 14.31
CA PRO A 96 6.78 10.51 15.17
C PRO A 96 7.87 11.18 14.33
N VAL A 97 7.75 12.48 14.11
CA VAL A 97 8.84 13.32 13.60
C VAL A 97 9.94 13.33 14.68
N SER A 98 11.03 12.61 14.43
CA SER A 98 12.25 12.59 15.23
C SER A 98 13.26 13.61 14.73
#